data_AF-A0A1V3XWW8-F1
#
_entry.id   AF-A0A1V3XWW8-F1
#
_cell.length_a   1.000
_cell.length_b   1.000
_cell.length_c   1.000
_cell.angle_alpha   90.00
_cell.angle_beta   90.00
_cell.angle_gamma   90.00
#
_symmetry.space_group_name_H-M   'P 1'
#
loop_
_entity.id
_entity.type
_entity.pdbx_description
1 polymer ?
#
loop_
_entity_poly.entity_id
_entity_poly.type
_entity_poly.pdbx_seq_one_letter_code
_entity_poly.pdbx_strand_id
1 'polypeptide(L)'
;MLRPASGMPDLSVTVGQIEAAAELLDRGRGPFAVDAERASGFRYSNRAYLIQIRRAGAGTVLIDPVSHGGEPATALQPVAEVLRQDEWILHSADQDLPCLAEVGMRPSALYDTELAGRLAGFDRVNLATMVERLLGLGWPRATARPTGPSVHCHRPG
;
A
#
# COMPACT_ATOMS: atom_id res chain seq x y z
N MET A 1 16.59 11.34 2.64
CA MET A 1 15.14 11.25 2.33
C MET A 1 14.97 10.11 1.35
N LEU A 2 14.44 8.96 1.79
CA LEU A 2 14.17 7.82 0.90
C LEU A 2 12.86 8.11 0.18
N ARG A 3 12.96 8.47 -1.10
CA ARG A 3 11.82 8.45 -2.02
C ARG A 3 11.83 7.08 -2.70
N PRO A 4 10.67 6.56 -3.16
CA PRO A 4 10.70 5.40 -4.04
C PRO A 4 11.69 5.68 -5.18
N ALA A 5 12.49 4.68 -5.56
CA ALA A 5 13.55 4.85 -6.57
C ALA A 5 13.04 5.40 -7.92
N SER A 6 11.72 5.30 -8.15
CA SER A 6 11.03 5.73 -9.37
C SER A 6 10.19 7.01 -9.17
N GLY A 7 10.31 7.72 -8.04
CA GLY A 7 9.42 8.85 -7.71
C GLY A 7 8.07 8.40 -7.14
N MET A 8 7.21 9.35 -6.79
CA MET A 8 5.86 9.06 -6.27
C MET A 8 4.89 8.90 -7.46
N PRO A 9 4.17 7.77 -7.58
CA PRO A 9 3.20 7.56 -8.65
C PRO A 9 1.99 8.49 -8.49
N ASP A 10 1.32 8.80 -9.60
CA ASP A 10 0.02 9.47 -9.56
C ASP A 10 -1.07 8.53 -9.00
N LEU A 11 -2.04 9.10 -8.30
CA LEU A 11 -3.18 8.38 -7.74
C LEU A 11 -4.21 8.08 -8.83
N SER A 12 -4.55 6.81 -9.01
CA SER A 12 -5.60 6.36 -9.92
C SER A 12 -6.96 6.48 -9.23
N VAL A 13 -7.77 7.45 -9.66
CA VAL A 13 -9.08 7.76 -9.04
C VAL A 13 -10.26 7.53 -9.97
N THR A 14 -10.03 7.40 -11.28
CA THR A 14 -11.07 7.12 -12.28
C THR A 14 -10.93 5.71 -12.84
N VAL A 15 -12.00 5.15 -13.40
CA VAL A 15 -12.01 3.81 -14.02
C VAL A 15 -10.91 3.67 -15.08
N GLY A 16 -10.76 4.66 -15.98
CA GLY A 16 -9.73 4.61 -17.02
C GLY A 16 -8.30 4.67 -16.47
N GLN A 17 -8.08 5.36 -15.34
CA GLN A 17 -6.77 5.34 -14.67
C GLN A 17 -6.50 3.98 -14.00
N ILE A 18 -7.53 3.35 -13.42
CA ILE A 18 -7.43 2.03 -12.83
C ILE A 18 -7.14 0.96 -13.89
N GLU A 19 -7.77 1.05 -15.07
CA GLU A 19 -7.45 0.20 -16.23
C GLU A 19 -5.99 0.39 -16.68
N ALA A 20 -5.53 1.63 -16.83
CA ALA A 20 -4.14 1.91 -17.19
C ALA A 20 -3.15 1.39 -16.12
N ALA A 21 -3.51 1.44 -14.84
CA ALA A 21 -2.71 0.86 -13.76
C ALA A 21 -2.64 -0.67 -13.87
N ALA A 22 -3.75 -1.34 -14.22
CA ALA A 22 -3.77 -2.78 -14.47
C ALA A 22 -2.86 -3.15 -15.66
N GLU A 23 -2.96 -2.44 -16.78
CA GLU A 23 -2.09 -2.65 -17.94
C GLU A 23 -0.61 -2.45 -17.63
N LEU A 24 -0.29 -1.46 -16.78
CA LEU A 24 1.09 -1.23 -16.35
C LEU A 24 1.60 -2.43 -15.53
N LEU A 25 0.80 -2.91 -14.57
CA LEU A 25 1.13 -4.06 -13.73
C LEU A 25 1.30 -5.35 -14.54
N ASP A 26 0.50 -5.54 -15.58
CA ASP A 26 0.54 -6.72 -16.46
C ASP A 26 1.88 -6.83 -17.23
N ARG A 27 2.57 -5.71 -17.48
CA ARG A 27 3.90 -5.70 -18.12
C ARG A 27 5.03 -6.18 -17.22
N GLY A 28 4.80 -6.21 -15.90
CA GLY A 28 5.77 -6.73 -14.95
C GLY A 28 5.78 -8.26 -14.89
N ARG A 29 6.67 -8.83 -14.09
CA ARG A 29 6.76 -10.29 -13.87
C ARG A 29 6.98 -10.63 -12.41
N GLY A 30 6.52 -11.83 -12.05
CA GLY A 30 6.67 -12.36 -10.69
C GLY A 30 5.67 -11.75 -9.71
N PRO A 31 5.92 -11.90 -8.41
CA PRO A 31 4.93 -11.63 -7.38
C PRO A 31 4.59 -10.15 -7.27
N PHE A 32 3.39 -9.89 -6.76
CA PHE A 32 2.87 -8.56 -6.47
C PHE A 32 3.13 -8.22 -5.01
N ALA A 33 3.86 -7.14 -4.72
CA ALA A 33 3.84 -6.55 -3.39
C ALA A 33 2.59 -5.68 -3.27
N VAL A 34 1.71 -6.01 -2.31
CA VAL A 34 0.41 -5.34 -2.10
C VAL A 34 0.39 -4.78 -0.69
N ASP A 35 -0.13 -3.56 -0.54
CA ASP A 35 -0.34 -2.89 0.74
C ASP A 35 -1.63 -2.06 0.67
N ALA A 36 -2.35 -1.92 1.79
CA ALA A 36 -3.63 -1.22 1.84
C ALA A 36 -3.74 -0.31 3.06
N GLU A 37 -4.11 0.95 2.83
CA GLU A 37 -4.33 1.90 3.92
C GLU A 37 -5.82 2.04 4.23
N ARG A 38 -6.12 2.03 5.54
CA ARG A 38 -7.46 2.18 6.11
C ARG A 38 -7.59 3.54 6.81
N ALA A 39 -8.75 4.18 6.74
CA ALA A 39 -8.98 5.41 7.51
C ALA A 39 -9.49 5.08 8.92
N SER A 40 -8.58 4.87 9.88
CA SER A 40 -8.91 4.43 11.24
C SER A 40 -9.44 5.52 12.19
N GLY A 41 -9.99 6.64 11.71
CA GLY A 41 -10.29 7.80 12.56
C GLY A 41 -11.63 8.54 12.37
N PHE A 42 -12.35 8.34 11.26
CA PHE A 42 -13.51 9.19 10.95
C PHE A 42 -14.78 8.45 10.49
N ARG A 43 -14.75 7.12 10.28
CA ARG A 43 -15.94 6.36 9.85
C ARG A 43 -15.94 4.94 10.44
N TYR A 44 -17.14 4.41 10.69
CA TYR A 44 -17.40 3.06 11.21
C TYR A 44 -17.16 1.91 10.20
N SER A 45 -16.55 2.17 9.03
CA SER A 45 -16.37 1.17 7.95
C SER A 45 -14.89 0.86 7.69
N ASN A 46 -14.52 -0.41 7.67
CA ASN A 46 -13.16 -0.94 7.42
C ASN A 46 -12.70 -0.84 5.95
N ARG A 47 -13.16 0.18 5.21
CA ARG A 47 -12.90 0.32 3.77
C ARG A 47 -11.43 0.65 3.53
N ALA A 48 -10.85 0.05 2.49
CA ALA A 48 -9.58 0.50 1.93
C ALA A 48 -9.77 1.88 1.30
N TYR A 49 -8.85 2.82 1.54
CA TYR A 49 -8.86 4.15 0.95
C TYR A 49 -7.69 4.37 -0.01
N LEU A 50 -6.65 3.56 0.13
CA LEU A 50 -5.53 3.54 -0.79
C LEU A 50 -5.04 2.11 -0.90
N ILE A 51 -4.88 1.63 -2.12
CA ILE A 51 -4.26 0.35 -2.42
C ILE A 51 -2.96 0.64 -3.17
N GLN A 52 -1.86 0.09 -2.67
CA GLN A 52 -0.53 0.25 -3.25
C GLN A 52 -0.09 -1.10 -3.80
N ILE A 53 0.31 -1.14 -5.07
CA ILE A 53 0.73 -2.38 -5.71
C ILE A 53 2.04 -2.13 -6.44
N ARG A 54 3.00 -3.04 -6.26
CA ARG A 54 4.27 -3.03 -6.99
C ARG A 54 4.53 -4.39 -7.63
N ARG A 55 4.96 -4.38 -8.89
CA ARG A 55 5.47 -5.57 -9.59
C ARG A 55 6.81 -5.26 -10.25
N ALA A 56 7.73 -6.23 -10.23
CA ALA A 56 9.04 -6.07 -10.85
C ALA A 56 8.86 -5.85 -12.37
N GLY A 57 9.53 -4.83 -12.92
CA GLY A 57 9.40 -4.44 -14.33
C GLY A 57 8.22 -3.51 -14.65
N ALA A 58 7.19 -3.44 -13.81
CA ALA A 58 6.06 -2.52 -13.96
C ALA A 58 6.22 -1.21 -13.16
N GLY A 59 6.83 -1.31 -11.98
CA GLY A 59 6.89 -0.20 -11.03
C GLY A 59 5.79 -0.28 -9.98
N THR A 60 5.40 0.86 -9.43
CA THR A 60 4.41 0.99 -8.35
C THR A 60 3.21 1.79 -8.83
N VAL A 61 2.00 1.36 -8.49
CA VAL A 61 0.75 2.08 -8.73
C VAL A 61 0.04 2.37 -7.41
N LEU A 62 -0.70 3.47 -7.38
CA LEU A 62 -1.54 3.90 -6.26
C LEU A 62 -2.99 3.98 -6.74
N ILE A 63 -3.92 3.35 -6.04
CA ILE A 63 -5.33 3.27 -6.44
C ILE A 63 -6.23 3.74 -5.30
N ASP A 64 -7.17 4.62 -5.61
CA ASP A 64 -8.30 4.96 -4.74
C ASP A 64 -9.51 4.07 -5.11
N PRO A 65 -9.90 3.12 -4.24
CA PRO A 65 -10.97 2.17 -4.53
C PRO A 65 -12.38 2.73 -4.27
N VAL A 66 -12.53 4.02 -3.98
CA VAL A 66 -13.82 4.64 -3.58
C VAL A 66 -14.20 5.81 -4.48
N SER A 67 -13.24 6.59 -4.98
CA SER A 67 -13.50 7.87 -5.67
C SER A 67 -13.89 7.76 -7.16
N HIS A 68 -14.05 6.54 -7.70
CA HIS A 68 -14.28 6.31 -9.13
C HIS A 68 -15.75 6.39 -9.58
N GLY A 69 -16.69 6.69 -8.67
CA GLY A 69 -18.09 6.99 -9.00
C GLY A 69 -18.98 5.79 -9.38
N GLY A 70 -18.53 4.56 -9.10
CA GLY A 70 -19.27 3.32 -9.38
C GLY A 70 -19.09 2.28 -8.27
N GLU A 71 -19.49 1.02 -8.54
CA GLU A 71 -19.27 -0.08 -7.61
C GLU A 71 -17.78 -0.47 -7.56
N PRO A 72 -17.12 -0.48 -6.38
CA PRO A 72 -15.69 -0.77 -6.23
C PRO A 72 -15.26 -2.10 -6.85
N ALA A 73 -16.04 -3.15 -6.65
CA ALA A 73 -15.74 -4.48 -7.17
C ALA A 73 -15.69 -4.51 -8.71
N THR A 74 -16.50 -3.69 -9.38
CA THR A 74 -16.50 -3.58 -10.84
C THR A 74 -15.34 -2.72 -11.32
N ALA A 75 -15.09 -1.58 -10.68
CA ALA A 75 -14.02 -0.67 -11.08
C ALA A 75 -12.62 -1.29 -10.91
N LEU A 76 -12.41 -2.09 -9.86
CA LEU A 76 -11.13 -2.77 -9.60
C LEU A 76 -11.00 -4.12 -10.31
N GLN A 77 -12.03 -4.59 -11.02
CA GLN A 77 -11.99 -5.88 -11.71
C GLN A 77 -10.77 -6.06 -12.64
N PRO A 78 -10.35 -5.05 -13.43
CA PRO A 78 -9.15 -5.18 -14.28
C PRO A 78 -7.88 -5.44 -13.47
N VAL A 79 -7.72 -4.73 -12.35
CA VAL A 79 -6.58 -4.90 -11.44
C VAL A 79 -6.64 -6.27 -10.76
N ALA A 80 -7.82 -6.68 -10.30
CA ALA A 80 -8.03 -7.98 -9.68
C ALA A 80 -7.70 -9.15 -10.63
N GLU A 81 -7.96 -9.01 -11.93
CA GLU A 81 -7.61 -10.03 -12.93
C GLU A 81 -6.10 -10.16 -13.11
N VAL A 82 -5.39 -9.04 -13.24
CA VAL A 82 -3.92 -9.05 -13.35
C VAL A 82 -3.29 -9.65 -12.09
N LEU A 83 -3.81 -9.31 -10.92
CA LEU A 83 -3.30 -9.83 -9.65
C LEU A 83 -3.57 -11.33 -9.44
N ARG A 84 -4.47 -11.96 -10.20
CA ARG A 84 -4.67 -13.42 -10.13
C ARG A 84 -3.54 -14.21 -10.75
N GLN A 85 -2.72 -13.58 -11.60
CA GLN A 85 -1.67 -14.26 -12.37
C GLN A 85 -0.52 -14.80 -11.54
N ASP A 86 -0.19 -14.16 -10.41
CA ASP A 86 0.98 -14.48 -9.59
C ASP A 86 0.69 -14.30 -8.09
N GLU A 87 1.62 -14.75 -7.24
CA GLU A 87 1.56 -14.66 -5.79
C GLU A 87 1.55 -13.21 -5.27
N TRP A 88 0.81 -12.98 -4.18
CA TRP A 88 0.80 -11.71 -3.47
C TRP A 88 1.75 -11.78 -2.28
N ILE A 89 2.54 -10.73 -2.11
CA ILE A 89 3.40 -10.51 -0.96
C ILE A 89 2.76 -9.40 -0.13
N LEU A 90 2.38 -9.73 1.10
CA LEU A 90 1.81 -8.81 2.09
C LEU A 90 2.61 -8.90 3.39
N HIS A 91 2.43 -7.91 4.26
CA HIS A 91 2.94 -7.94 5.62
C HIS A 91 1.75 -7.88 6.57
N SER A 92 1.59 -8.87 7.45
CA SER A 92 0.40 -8.96 8.31
C SER A 92 -0.90 -9.07 7.49
N ALA A 93 -0.98 -10.08 6.61
CA ALA A 93 -2.04 -10.16 5.60
C ALA A 93 -3.46 -10.24 6.21
N ASP A 94 -3.60 -10.70 7.45
CA ASP A 94 -4.86 -10.71 8.20
C ASP A 94 -5.48 -9.31 8.37
N GLN A 95 -4.66 -8.26 8.30
CA GLN A 95 -5.10 -6.87 8.43
C GLN A 95 -5.73 -6.31 7.16
N ASP A 96 -5.22 -6.71 5.99
CA ASP A 96 -5.58 -6.11 4.71
C ASP A 96 -6.51 -6.99 3.87
N LEU A 97 -6.41 -8.32 3.99
CA LEU A 97 -7.27 -9.23 3.21
C LEU A 97 -8.77 -8.97 3.38
N PRO A 98 -9.31 -8.65 4.57
CA PRO A 98 -10.74 -8.35 4.69
C PRO A 98 -11.18 -7.14 3.87
N CYS A 99 -10.43 -6.04 3.89
CA CYS A 99 -10.80 -4.83 3.16
C CYS A 99 -10.56 -4.94 1.64
N LEU A 100 -9.54 -5.71 1.22
CA LEU A 100 -9.31 -6.03 -0.18
C LEU A 100 -10.42 -6.95 -0.73
N ALA A 101 -10.91 -7.90 0.07
CA ALA A 101 -12.00 -8.78 -0.32
C ALA A 101 -13.34 -8.03 -0.47
N GLU A 102 -13.59 -6.99 0.33
CA GLU A 102 -14.77 -6.11 0.20
C GLU A 102 -14.83 -5.41 -1.17
N VAL A 103 -13.67 -5.13 -1.78
CA VAL A 103 -13.57 -4.49 -3.09
C VAL A 103 -13.32 -5.49 -4.23
N GLY A 104 -13.59 -6.78 -3.99
CA GLY A 104 -13.53 -7.83 -5.01
C GLY A 104 -12.13 -8.36 -5.33
N MET A 105 -11.11 -7.97 -4.56
CA MET A 105 -9.73 -8.41 -4.75
C MET A 105 -9.41 -9.59 -3.83
N ARG A 106 -9.01 -10.73 -4.42
CA ARG A 106 -8.66 -11.95 -3.67
C ARG A 106 -7.40 -12.59 -4.26
N PRO A 107 -6.40 -12.94 -3.43
CA PRO A 107 -5.18 -13.60 -3.90
C PRO A 107 -5.45 -15.04 -4.35
N SER A 108 -4.76 -15.49 -5.39
CA SER A 108 -4.68 -16.91 -5.78
C SER A 108 -3.58 -17.65 -5.00
N ALA A 109 -2.49 -16.96 -4.66
CA ALA A 109 -1.43 -17.40 -3.77
C ALA A 109 -0.95 -16.22 -2.90
N LEU A 110 -0.47 -16.50 -1.69
CA LEU A 110 -0.13 -15.49 -0.69
C LEU A 110 1.14 -15.87 0.09
N TYR A 111 2.08 -14.92 0.16
CA TYR A 111 3.25 -14.96 1.02
C TYR A 111 3.16 -13.84 2.06
N ASP A 112 3.01 -14.21 3.33
CA ASP A 112 3.00 -13.27 4.46
C ASP A 112 4.41 -13.11 5.06
N THR A 113 4.98 -11.92 4.87
CA THR A 113 6.34 -11.60 5.34
C THR A 113 6.43 -11.47 6.86
N GLU A 114 5.34 -11.14 7.57
CA GLU A 114 5.32 -11.11 9.03
C GLU A 114 5.36 -12.55 9.57
N LEU A 115 4.48 -13.41 9.05
CA LEU A 115 4.44 -14.81 9.46
C LEU A 115 5.77 -15.51 9.15
N ALA A 116 6.34 -15.27 7.97
CA ALA A 116 7.67 -15.78 7.61
C ALA A 116 8.75 -15.31 8.60
N GLY A 117 8.71 -14.03 9.01
CA GLY A 117 9.59 -13.50 10.05
C GLY A 117 9.43 -14.19 11.40
N ARG A 118 8.18 -14.46 11.82
CA ARG A 118 7.88 -15.18 13.07
C ARG A 118 8.41 -16.61 13.02
N LEU A 119 8.21 -17.31 11.91
CA LEU A 119 8.71 -18.67 11.70
C LEU A 119 10.24 -18.74 11.62
N ALA A 120 10.89 -17.69 11.11
CA ALA A 120 12.35 -17.57 11.09
C ALA A 120 12.96 -17.19 12.46
N GLY A 121 12.14 -17.03 13.51
CA GLY A 121 12.60 -16.78 14.88
C GLY A 121 12.95 -15.33 15.18
N PHE A 122 12.44 -14.36 14.41
CA PHE A 122 12.66 -12.94 14.72
C PHE A 122 11.79 -12.48 15.90
N ASP A 123 12.41 -11.83 16.90
CA ASP A 123 11.70 -11.29 18.08
C ASP A 123 10.78 -10.11 17.76
N ARG A 124 11.10 -9.34 16.71
CA ARG A 124 10.35 -8.16 16.26
C ARG A 124 10.16 -8.23 14.76
N VAL A 125 8.91 -8.42 14.36
CA VAL A 125 8.53 -8.70 12.97
C VAL A 125 7.83 -7.54 12.27
N ASN A 126 7.70 -6.37 12.89
CA ASN A 126 7.13 -5.21 12.18
C ASN A 126 7.95 -4.85 10.94
N LEU A 127 7.27 -4.40 9.89
CA LEU A 127 7.87 -4.12 8.58
C LEU A 127 9.12 -3.24 8.66
N ALA A 128 9.08 -2.14 9.43
CA ALA A 128 10.22 -1.23 9.57
C ALA A 128 11.46 -1.93 10.18
N THR A 129 11.26 -2.78 11.18
CA THR A 129 12.34 -3.54 11.81
C THR A 129 12.87 -4.63 10.88
N MET A 130 11.99 -5.29 10.13
CA MET A 130 12.37 -6.32 9.15
C MET A 130 13.19 -5.72 8.00
N VAL A 131 12.77 -4.58 7.46
CA VAL A 131 13.49 -3.85 6.40
C VAL A 131 14.86 -3.38 6.89
N GLU A 132 14.93 -2.80 8.09
CA GLU A 132 16.21 -2.36 8.68
C GLU A 132 17.17 -3.54 8.88
N ARG A 133 16.66 -4.66 9.42
CA ARG A 133 17.50 -5.83 9.74
C ARG A 133 17.93 -6.63 8.52
N LEU A 134 17.06 -6.83 7.53
CA LEU A 134 17.34 -7.70 6.38
C LEU A 134 17.99 -6.96 5.22
N LEU A 135 17.65 -5.67 5.03
CA LEU A 135 18.09 -4.89 3.88
C LEU A 135 19.07 -3.77 4.26
N GLY A 136 19.31 -3.52 5.55
CA GLY A 136 20.17 -2.43 6.02
C GLY A 136 19.63 -1.03 5.71
N LEU A 137 18.35 -0.93 5.30
CA LEU A 137 17.70 0.32 4.93
C LEU A 137 16.99 0.90 6.16
N GLY A 138 17.57 1.93 6.77
CA GLY A 138 16.95 2.62 7.90
C GLY A 138 15.75 3.47 7.47
N TRP A 139 14.63 3.36 8.20
CA TRP A 139 13.49 4.27 8.05
C TRP A 139 13.86 5.64 8.62
N PRO A 140 13.79 6.75 7.85
CA PRO A 140 13.95 8.07 8.43
C PRO A 140 12.75 8.35 9.34
N ARG A 141 12.94 8.16 10.65
CA ARG A 141 12.01 8.66 11.67
C ARG A 141 11.88 10.16 11.46
N ALA A 142 10.65 10.68 11.40
CA ALA A 142 10.43 12.12 11.51
C ALA A 142 11.11 12.56 12.82
N THR A 143 12.20 13.29 12.70
CA THR A 143 12.94 13.83 13.85
C THR A 143 11.96 14.67 14.65
N ALA A 144 11.81 14.35 15.93
CA ALA A 144 11.12 15.18 16.88
C ALA A 144 11.60 16.63 16.71
N ARG A 145 10.65 17.54 16.49
CA ARG A 145 10.89 18.97 16.37
C ARG A 145 11.62 19.43 17.65
N PRO A 146 12.79 20.09 17.60
CA PRO A 146 13.38 20.64 18.81
C PRO A 146 12.40 21.68 19.39
N THR A 147 12.07 21.52 20.66
CA THR A 147 11.30 22.48 21.45
C THR A 147 12.08 23.79 21.55
N GLY A 148 11.68 24.80 20.77
CA GLY A 148 12.11 26.19 20.87
C GLY A 148 10.88 27.11 21.00
N PRO A 149 11.01 28.26 21.68
CA PRO A 149 9.90 28.91 22.36
C PRO A 149 8.92 29.62 21.42
N SER A 150 7.67 29.67 21.88
CA SER A 150 6.48 30.24 21.27
C SER A 150 6.69 31.61 20.64
N VAL A 151 6.35 31.75 19.36
CA VAL A 151 6.15 33.05 18.72
C VAL A 151 4.65 33.31 18.64
N HIS A 152 4.17 34.27 19.43
CA HIS A 152 2.82 34.82 19.34
C HIS A 152 2.64 35.52 17.99
N CYS A 153 1.63 35.11 17.22
CA CYS A 153 1.17 35.83 16.03
C CYS A 153 0.38 37.08 16.46
N HIS A 154 0.93 38.26 16.15
CA HIS A 154 0.18 39.52 16.12
C HIS A 154 -0.55 39.61 14.77
N ARG A 155 -1.88 39.79 14.79
CA ARG A 155 -2.66 40.17 13.59
C ARG A 155 -2.48 41.67 13.32
N PRO A 156 -2.33 42.12 12.06
CA PRO A 156 -2.58 43.51 11.72
C PRO A 156 -4.07 43.73 11.40
N GLY A 157 -4.57 44.90 11.79
CA GLY A 157 -5.77 45.53 11.22
C GLY A 157 -5.42 46.37 10.01
#